data_AF-A0A6J6TC80-F1
#
_entry.id   AF-A0A6J6TC80-F1
#
_cell.length_a   1.000
_cell.length_b   1.000
_cell.length_c   1.000
_cell.angle_alpha   90.00
_cell.angle_beta   90.00
_cell.angle_gamma   90.00
#
_symmetry.space_group_name_H-M   'P 1'
#
loop_
_entity.id
_entity.type
_entity.pdbx_description
1 polymer ?
#
loop_
_entity_poly.entity_id
_entity_poly.type
_entity_poly.pdbx_seq_one_letter_code
_entity_poly.pdbx_strand_id
1 'polypeptide(L)'
;MRGLLAGNDEGLATFEMAFASAQRTVPLREMTKATSCATINEVRLAIRELGRRGVEAGLYTKPEDVMMLMNDELDAYVQDPAAFRDLIVTRLGEYEQLFELDPPFIIASDPLPLSQWKRRAARRVTPIAEGGVIAGIGGGAGRYTGRVCVLHDPSDMARLEPGDVLVAPFTDAAWTPLFLIAGAVVVDVGALNSHAVVVSRELGIPSVLSVTNGTTSLVDGMEVTVDGTAGTVTVVSTSAAATV
;
A
#
# COMPACT_ATOMS: atom_id res chain seq x y z
N MET A 1 -2.82 -24.74 -20.92
CA MET A 1 -4.07 -24.24 -21.51
C MET A 1 -4.24 -24.64 -22.97
N ARG A 2 -3.34 -24.25 -23.90
CA ARG A 2 -3.42 -24.66 -25.33
C ARG A 2 -3.63 -26.16 -25.55
N GLY A 3 -2.87 -27.00 -24.83
CA GLY A 3 -3.05 -28.46 -24.89
C GLY A 3 -4.37 -28.98 -24.31
N LEU A 4 -5.02 -28.25 -23.40
CA LEU A 4 -6.34 -28.61 -22.84
C LEU A 4 -7.48 -28.30 -23.82
N LEU A 5 -7.24 -27.43 -24.81
CA LEU A 5 -8.21 -27.03 -25.84
C LEU A 5 -7.96 -27.75 -27.18
N ALA A 6 -7.06 -28.73 -27.21
CA ALA A 6 -6.78 -29.49 -28.42
C ALA A 6 -8.06 -30.21 -28.91
N GLY A 7 -8.40 -30.03 -30.19
CA GLY A 7 -9.62 -30.57 -30.81
C GLY A 7 -10.88 -29.71 -30.64
N ASN A 8 -10.78 -28.56 -29.97
CA ASN A 8 -11.82 -27.53 -29.95
C ASN A 8 -11.29 -26.25 -30.61
N ASP A 9 -11.39 -26.19 -31.95
CA ASP A 9 -10.81 -25.12 -32.76
C ASP A 9 -11.38 -23.73 -32.41
N GLU A 10 -12.68 -23.66 -32.14
CA GLU A 10 -13.34 -22.41 -31.71
C GLU A 10 -12.81 -21.95 -30.35
N GLY A 11 -12.74 -22.85 -29.36
CA GLY A 11 -12.21 -22.55 -28.03
C GLY A 11 -10.74 -22.13 -28.08
N LEU A 12 -9.94 -22.77 -28.93
CA LEU A 12 -8.54 -22.40 -29.15
C LEU A 12 -8.43 -21.00 -29.76
N ALA A 13 -9.22 -20.69 -30.79
CA ALA A 13 -9.24 -19.37 -31.41
C ALA A 13 -9.66 -18.26 -30.43
N THR A 14 -10.71 -18.50 -29.62
CA THR A 14 -11.11 -17.56 -28.55
C THR A 14 -10.00 -17.35 -27.53
N PHE A 15 -9.33 -18.42 -27.09
CA PHE A 15 -8.21 -18.33 -26.16
C PHE A 15 -7.06 -17.50 -26.73
N GLU A 16 -6.65 -17.72 -27.98
CA GLU A 16 -5.55 -16.96 -28.58
C GLU A 16 -5.89 -15.47 -28.72
N MET A 17 -7.11 -15.14 -29.12
CA MET A 17 -7.56 -13.74 -29.17
C MET A 17 -7.55 -13.08 -27.78
N ALA A 18 -8.07 -13.77 -26.77
CA ALA A 18 -8.08 -13.27 -25.40
C ALA A 18 -6.65 -13.12 -24.85
N PHE A 19 -5.77 -14.08 -25.12
CA PHE A 19 -4.37 -14.05 -24.69
C PHE A 19 -3.61 -12.88 -25.34
N ALA A 20 -3.74 -12.69 -26.64
CA ALA A 20 -3.13 -11.57 -27.35
C ALA A 20 -3.65 -10.20 -26.87
N SER A 21 -4.94 -10.12 -26.50
CA SER A 21 -5.52 -8.93 -25.88
C SER A 21 -4.93 -8.67 -24.48
N ALA A 22 -4.88 -9.70 -23.64
CA ALA A 22 -4.38 -9.62 -22.27
C ALA A 22 -2.90 -9.20 -22.21
N GLN A 23 -2.06 -9.72 -23.11
CA GLN A 23 -0.64 -9.35 -23.20
C GLN A 23 -0.43 -7.85 -23.45
N ARG A 24 -1.39 -7.16 -24.07
CA ARG A 24 -1.34 -5.71 -24.29
C ARG A 24 -2.02 -4.92 -23.18
N THR A 25 -3.19 -5.37 -22.74
CA THR A 25 -4.05 -4.58 -21.83
C THR A 25 -3.65 -4.68 -20.36
N VAL A 26 -3.08 -5.80 -19.92
CA VAL A 26 -2.63 -5.96 -18.52
C VAL A 26 -1.47 -5.02 -18.17
N PRO A 27 -0.40 -4.90 -18.99
CA PRO A 27 0.64 -3.90 -18.74
C PRO A 27 0.11 -2.46 -18.76
N LEU A 28 -0.81 -2.14 -19.69
CA LEU A 28 -1.43 -0.81 -19.76
C LEU A 28 -2.23 -0.46 -18.50
N ARG A 29 -2.90 -1.46 -17.89
CA ARG A 29 -3.59 -1.30 -16.60
C ARG A 29 -2.63 -0.85 -15.51
N GLU A 30 -1.49 -1.53 -15.36
CA GLU A 30 -0.47 -1.17 -14.37
C GLU A 30 0.12 0.21 -14.66
N MET A 31 0.40 0.53 -15.92
CA MET A 31 0.95 1.82 -16.33
C MET A 31 0.00 3.00 -16.09
N THR A 32 -1.32 2.75 -15.99
CA THR A 32 -2.32 3.82 -15.86
C THR A 32 -2.05 4.68 -14.63
N LYS A 33 -1.77 4.05 -13.47
CA LYS A 33 -1.46 4.78 -12.23
C LYS A 33 -0.17 5.61 -12.38
N ALA A 34 0.89 5.04 -12.95
CA ALA A 34 2.15 5.75 -13.15
C ALA A 34 1.98 7.00 -14.03
N THR A 35 1.25 6.87 -15.14
CA THR A 35 0.94 8.00 -16.03
C THR A 35 0.10 9.06 -15.32
N SER A 36 -0.93 8.68 -14.58
CA SER A 36 -1.74 9.62 -13.79
C SER A 36 -0.90 10.36 -12.74
N CYS A 37 -0.02 9.65 -12.03
CA CYS A 37 0.89 10.25 -11.05
C CYS A 37 1.86 11.26 -11.70
N ALA A 38 2.41 10.94 -12.88
CA ALA A 38 3.28 11.84 -13.62
C ALA A 38 2.55 13.14 -14.02
N THR A 39 1.34 13.03 -14.58
CA THR A 39 0.54 14.19 -14.94
C THR A 39 0.16 15.04 -13.72
N ILE A 40 -0.25 14.41 -12.62
CA ILE A 40 -0.57 15.11 -11.36
C ILE A 40 0.68 15.82 -10.82
N ASN A 41 1.86 15.23 -10.99
CA ASN A 41 3.11 15.83 -10.53
C ASN A 41 3.41 17.16 -11.23
N GLU A 42 3.17 17.27 -12.54
CA GLU A 42 3.35 18.54 -13.26
C GLU A 42 2.50 19.67 -12.67
N VAL A 43 1.23 19.38 -12.36
CA VAL A 43 0.34 20.33 -11.67
C VAL A 43 0.87 20.64 -10.27
N ARG A 44 1.31 19.61 -9.52
CA ARG A 44 1.85 19.75 -8.17
C ARG A 44 3.06 20.68 -8.12
N LEU A 45 3.93 20.68 -9.13
CA LEU A 45 5.10 21.56 -9.19
C LEU A 45 4.70 23.04 -9.23
N ALA A 46 3.68 23.39 -10.02
CA ALA A 46 3.16 24.76 -10.05
C ALA A 46 2.55 25.18 -8.70
N ILE A 47 1.77 24.29 -8.07
CA ILE A 47 1.19 24.53 -6.74
C ILE A 47 2.29 24.67 -5.68
N ARG A 48 3.34 23.85 -5.72
CA ARG A 48 4.48 23.95 -4.80
C ARG A 48 5.23 25.27 -4.93
N GLU A 49 5.32 25.84 -6.13
CA GLU A 49 5.92 27.18 -6.31
C GLU A 49 5.08 28.27 -5.64
N LEU A 50 3.75 28.21 -5.74
CA LEU A 50 2.86 29.10 -4.97
C LEU A 50 3.05 28.93 -3.46
N GLY A 51 3.22 27.68 -3.02
CA GLY A 51 3.57 27.30 -1.66
C GLY A 51 4.87 27.93 -1.19
N ARG A 52 5.94 27.78 -1.98
CA ARG A 52 7.27 28.33 -1.69
C ARG A 52 7.21 29.85 -1.50
N ARG A 53 6.48 30.57 -2.36
CA ARG A 53 6.27 32.03 -2.23
C ARG A 53 5.49 32.40 -0.98
N GLY A 54 4.49 31.60 -0.59
CA GLY A 54 3.75 31.81 0.65
C GLY A 54 4.61 31.62 1.89
N VAL A 55 5.53 30.65 1.89
CA VAL A 55 6.52 30.48 2.95
C VAL A 55 7.49 31.67 3.01
N GLU A 56 8.00 32.14 1.86
CA GLU A 56 8.86 33.34 1.82
C GLU A 56 8.15 34.60 2.33
N ALA A 57 6.84 34.71 2.10
CA ALA A 57 5.99 35.76 2.64
C ALA A 57 5.62 35.56 4.12
N GLY A 58 6.06 34.47 4.77
CA GLY A 58 5.82 34.19 6.18
C GLY A 58 4.39 33.75 6.51
N LEU A 59 3.63 33.25 5.52
CA LEU A 59 2.22 32.88 5.72
C LEU A 59 2.08 31.54 6.44
N TYR A 60 2.90 30.55 6.11
CA TYR A 60 2.91 29.20 6.67
C TYR A 60 4.31 28.58 6.54
N THR A 61 4.48 27.33 6.97
CA THR A 61 5.82 26.78 7.28
C THR A 61 6.43 25.92 6.18
N LYS A 62 5.60 25.18 5.43
CA LYS A 62 6.05 24.28 4.37
C LYS A 62 5.37 24.65 3.05
N PRO A 63 6.06 24.52 1.91
CA PRO A 63 5.45 24.75 0.60
C PRO A 63 4.20 23.89 0.37
N GLU A 64 4.13 22.69 0.96
CA GLU A 64 2.98 21.78 0.86
C GLU A 64 1.73 22.28 1.59
N ASP A 65 1.86 23.20 2.57
CA ASP A 65 0.72 23.67 3.36
C ASP A 65 -0.34 24.36 2.46
N VAL A 66 0.08 24.93 1.33
CA VAL A 66 -0.81 25.50 0.30
C VAL A 66 -1.81 24.47 -0.27
N MET A 67 -1.53 23.17 -0.16
CA MET A 67 -2.41 22.09 -0.64
C MET A 67 -3.66 21.92 0.24
N MET A 68 -3.80 22.69 1.31
CA MET A 68 -5.06 22.81 2.06
C MET A 68 -6.10 23.66 1.32
N LEU A 69 -5.72 24.35 0.25
CA LEU A 69 -6.64 25.08 -0.62
C LEU A 69 -7.31 24.17 -1.64
N MET A 70 -8.57 24.47 -1.93
CA MET A 70 -9.34 23.85 -3.00
C MET A 70 -9.06 24.54 -4.33
N ASN A 71 -9.34 23.86 -5.44
CA ASN A 71 -9.02 24.36 -6.79
C ASN A 71 -9.67 25.71 -7.11
N ASP A 72 -10.90 25.92 -6.65
CA ASP A 72 -11.67 27.15 -6.84
C ASP A 72 -11.20 28.33 -5.95
N GLU A 73 -10.36 28.06 -4.95
CA GLU A 73 -9.78 29.07 -4.07
C GLU A 73 -8.43 29.60 -4.59
N LEU A 74 -7.79 28.89 -5.52
CA LEU A 74 -6.42 29.19 -5.97
C LEU A 74 -6.31 30.55 -6.68
N ASP A 75 -7.29 30.91 -7.52
CA ASP A 75 -7.24 32.20 -8.23
C ASP A 75 -7.30 33.37 -7.25
N ALA A 76 -8.16 33.28 -6.23
CA ALA A 76 -8.26 34.29 -5.18
C ALA A 76 -7.01 34.32 -4.30
N TYR A 77 -6.45 33.15 -3.98
CA TYR A 77 -5.18 33.04 -3.26
C TYR A 77 -4.02 33.72 -4.00
N VAL A 78 -3.96 33.58 -5.33
CA VAL A 78 -2.93 34.26 -6.14
C VAL A 78 -3.07 35.79 -6.08
N GLN A 79 -4.30 36.32 -5.98
CA GLN A 79 -4.53 37.76 -5.86
C GLN A 79 -4.22 38.31 -4.47
N ASP A 80 -4.59 37.58 -3.40
CA ASP A 80 -4.33 37.97 -2.02
C ASP A 80 -3.97 36.75 -1.15
N PRO A 81 -2.68 36.33 -1.14
CA PRO A 81 -2.24 35.17 -0.38
C PRO A 81 -2.46 35.31 1.13
N ALA A 82 -2.38 36.53 1.67
CA ALA A 82 -2.46 36.79 3.09
C ALA A 82 -3.86 36.48 3.66
N ALA A 83 -4.91 36.70 2.87
CA ALA A 83 -6.30 36.39 3.25
C ALA A 83 -6.56 34.90 3.54
N PHE A 84 -5.71 33.99 3.04
CA PHE A 84 -5.87 32.55 3.17
C PHE A 84 -5.04 31.92 4.28
N ARG A 85 -4.17 32.70 4.94
CA ARG A 85 -3.27 32.20 5.99
C ARG A 85 -4.02 31.39 7.05
N ASP A 86 -5.04 31.99 7.64
CA ASP A 86 -5.74 31.37 8.77
C ASP A 86 -6.58 30.16 8.32
N LEU A 87 -7.10 30.19 7.09
CA LEU A 87 -7.80 29.05 6.48
C LEU A 87 -6.86 27.86 6.30
N ILE A 88 -5.66 28.08 5.76
CA ILE A 88 -4.65 27.05 5.55
C ILE A 88 -4.25 26.42 6.89
N VAL A 89 -3.92 27.26 7.89
CA VAL A 89 -3.52 26.78 9.23
C VAL A 89 -4.64 25.94 9.88
N THR A 90 -5.89 26.39 9.75
CA THR A 90 -7.04 25.68 10.30
C THR A 90 -7.22 24.31 9.64
N ARG A 91 -7.26 24.27 8.31
CA ARG A 91 -7.44 23.02 7.56
C ARG A 91 -6.26 22.05 7.73
N LEU A 92 -5.04 22.57 7.88
CA LEU A 92 -3.88 21.73 8.16
C LEU A 92 -4.03 21.04 9.52
N GLY A 93 -4.46 21.76 10.56
CA GLY A 93 -4.72 21.17 11.87
C GLY A 93 -5.85 20.13 11.84
N GLU A 94 -6.91 20.37 11.07
CA GLU A 94 -7.98 19.38 10.85
C GLU A 94 -7.45 18.14 10.12
N TYR A 95 -6.67 18.34 9.05
CA TYR A 95 -6.06 17.27 8.27
C TYR A 95 -5.15 16.38 9.12
N GLU A 96 -4.32 16.97 9.97
CA GLU A 96 -3.42 16.24 10.88
C GLU A 96 -4.21 15.37 11.87
N GLN A 97 -5.34 15.87 12.40
CA GLN A 97 -6.19 15.10 13.31
C GLN A 97 -6.80 13.85 12.65
N LEU A 98 -7.02 13.86 11.34
CA LEU A 98 -7.56 12.69 10.63
C LEU A 98 -6.61 11.48 10.67
N PHE A 99 -5.30 11.69 10.79
CA PHE A 99 -4.33 10.59 10.90
C PHE A 99 -4.44 9.83 12.22
N GLU A 100 -5.04 10.42 13.25
CA GLU A 100 -5.32 9.72 14.52
C GLU A 100 -6.50 8.74 14.42
N LEU A 101 -7.30 8.84 13.36
CA LEU A 101 -8.51 8.07 13.16
C LEU A 101 -8.25 6.82 12.31
N ASP A 102 -8.99 5.76 12.63
CA ASP A 102 -9.07 4.52 11.87
C ASP A 102 -10.33 4.58 10.98
N PRO A 103 -10.17 4.83 9.66
CA PRO A 103 -11.31 4.99 8.78
C PRO A 103 -12.08 3.65 8.62
N PRO A 104 -13.41 3.69 8.56
CA PRO A 104 -14.19 2.48 8.30
C PRO A 104 -13.87 1.92 6.92
N PHE A 105 -13.66 0.60 6.84
CA PHE A 105 -13.35 -0.07 5.57
C PHE A 105 -14.51 0.00 4.56
N ILE A 106 -15.76 0.07 5.05
CA ILE A 106 -16.97 0.20 4.24
C ILE A 106 -17.77 1.39 4.76
N ILE A 107 -18.14 2.29 3.85
CA ILE A 107 -19.09 3.38 4.08
C ILE A 107 -20.35 3.03 3.28
N ALA A 108 -21.34 2.44 3.95
CA ALA A 108 -22.57 1.93 3.30
C ALA A 108 -23.68 2.99 3.14
N SER A 109 -23.63 4.04 3.95
CA SER A 109 -24.58 5.16 3.99
C SER A 109 -23.82 6.45 4.33
N ASP A 110 -24.50 7.46 4.88
CA ASP A 110 -23.82 8.62 5.45
C ASP A 110 -22.74 8.19 6.45
N PRO A 111 -21.52 8.74 6.34
CA PRO A 111 -20.46 8.41 7.27
C PRO A 111 -20.84 8.89 8.67
N LEU A 112 -20.51 8.09 9.69
CA LEU A 112 -20.63 8.55 11.07
C LEU A 112 -19.81 9.83 11.27
N PRO A 113 -20.23 10.74 12.18
CA PRO A 113 -19.41 11.89 12.54
C PRO A 113 -18.00 11.46 12.96
N LEU A 114 -16.97 12.25 12.60
CA LEU A 114 -15.57 11.94 12.90
C LEU A 114 -15.32 11.67 14.40
N SER A 115 -16.10 12.30 15.28
CA SER A 115 -16.04 12.09 16.74
C SER A 115 -16.38 10.66 17.17
N GLN A 116 -17.07 9.89 16.32
CA GLN A 116 -17.44 8.50 16.56
C GLN A 116 -16.49 7.51 15.87
N TRP A 117 -15.52 7.99 15.10
CA TRP A 117 -14.55 7.13 14.46
C TRP A 117 -13.59 6.57 15.50
N LYS A 118 -13.18 5.32 15.30
CA LYS A 118 -12.22 4.67 16.20
C LYS A 118 -10.89 5.41 16.10
N ARG A 119 -10.23 5.65 17.23
CA ARG A 119 -8.87 6.18 17.24
C ARG A 119 -7.86 5.06 17.11
N ARG A 120 -6.81 5.26 16.31
CA ARG A 120 -5.71 4.30 16.14
C ARG A 120 -5.06 3.94 17.47
N ALA A 121 -4.85 4.93 18.34
CA ALA A 121 -4.27 4.72 19.67
C ALA A 121 -5.11 3.81 20.60
N ALA A 122 -6.42 3.69 20.35
CA ALA A 122 -7.29 2.81 21.13
C ALA A 122 -7.24 1.34 20.65
N ARG A 123 -6.57 1.06 19.53
CA ARG A 123 -6.43 -0.28 18.97
C ARG A 123 -5.49 -1.09 19.87
N ARG A 124 -6.07 -1.96 20.70
CA ARG A 124 -5.30 -2.99 21.39
C ARG A 124 -4.95 -4.06 20.38
N VAL A 125 -3.65 -4.28 20.21
CA VAL A 125 -3.13 -5.32 19.34
C VAL A 125 -2.35 -6.26 20.23
N THR A 126 -2.71 -7.53 20.18
CA THR A 126 -1.97 -8.59 20.87
C THR A 126 -1.10 -9.27 19.82
N PRO A 127 0.24 -9.22 19.93
CA PRO A 127 1.12 -10.00 19.07
C PRO A 127 0.74 -11.48 19.11
N ILE A 128 0.87 -12.15 17.98
CA ILE A 128 0.52 -13.55 17.89
C ILE A 128 1.59 -14.39 18.57
N ALA A 129 1.15 -15.32 19.42
CA ALA A 129 2.02 -16.24 20.11
C ALA A 129 2.66 -17.23 19.15
N GLU A 130 3.78 -17.81 19.57
CA GLU A 130 4.44 -18.91 18.86
C GLU A 130 3.47 -20.06 18.57
N GLY A 131 3.53 -20.61 17.36
CA GLY A 131 2.60 -21.61 16.84
C GLY A 131 1.24 -21.04 16.39
N GLY A 132 0.98 -19.74 16.61
CA GLY A 132 -0.23 -19.09 16.12
C GLY A 132 -0.25 -18.98 14.59
N VAL A 133 -1.44 -19.05 14.00
CA VAL A 133 -1.66 -19.00 12.55
C VAL A 133 -2.59 -17.85 12.21
N ILE A 134 -2.19 -17.04 11.23
CA ILE A 134 -3.05 -16.04 10.59
C ILE A 134 -3.48 -16.55 9.22
N ALA A 135 -4.77 -16.46 8.95
CA ALA A 135 -5.32 -16.73 7.63
C ALA A 135 -5.42 -15.45 6.81
N GLY A 136 -5.24 -15.60 5.51
CA GLY A 136 -5.53 -14.62 4.49
C GLY A 136 -5.90 -15.32 3.20
N ILE A 137 -5.50 -14.74 2.08
CA ILE A 137 -5.70 -15.28 0.74
C ILE A 137 -4.31 -15.59 0.15
N GLY A 138 -4.16 -16.76 -0.46
CA GLY A 138 -2.92 -17.09 -1.17
C GLY A 138 -2.73 -16.25 -2.43
N GLY A 139 -1.60 -15.58 -2.56
CA GLY A 139 -1.23 -14.74 -3.69
C GLY A 139 -0.27 -15.45 -4.65
N GLY A 140 1.01 -15.45 -4.28
CA GLY A 140 2.09 -16.22 -4.90
C GLY A 140 2.22 -17.58 -4.24
N ALA A 141 2.24 -18.66 -5.04
CA ALA A 141 2.33 -20.02 -4.52
C ALA A 141 3.72 -20.31 -3.91
N GLY A 142 3.77 -21.32 -3.04
CA GLY A 142 4.99 -21.77 -2.40
C GLY A 142 5.00 -21.51 -0.89
N ARG A 143 6.10 -21.91 -0.25
CA ARG A 143 6.27 -21.81 1.20
C ARG A 143 7.67 -21.28 1.52
N TYR A 144 7.74 -20.29 2.41
CA TYR A 144 8.99 -19.66 2.82
C TYR A 144 8.99 -19.39 4.31
N THR A 145 10.13 -19.55 4.98
CA THR A 145 10.31 -19.20 6.39
C THR A 145 11.40 -18.16 6.50
N GLY A 146 11.12 -17.07 7.21
CA GLY A 146 12.08 -16.01 7.41
C GLY A 146 11.63 -15.00 8.46
N ARG A 147 12.50 -14.02 8.68
CA ARG A 147 12.31 -12.97 9.67
C ARG A 147 11.32 -11.92 9.16
N VAL A 148 10.37 -11.53 10.01
CA VAL A 148 9.41 -10.46 9.74
C VAL A 148 10.12 -9.12 9.75
N CYS A 149 9.88 -8.33 8.70
CA CYS A 149 10.18 -6.91 8.63
C CYS A 149 8.89 -6.16 8.26
N VAL A 150 8.35 -5.40 9.21
CA VAL A 150 7.13 -4.60 9.06
C VAL A 150 7.50 -3.19 8.58
N LEU A 151 7.05 -2.86 7.37
CA LEU A 151 7.25 -1.55 6.76
C LEU A 151 5.89 -0.89 6.49
N HIS A 152 5.76 0.39 6.88
CA HIS A 152 4.59 1.21 6.59
C HIS A 152 4.81 2.17 5.41
N ASP A 153 6.07 2.50 5.12
CA ASP A 153 6.48 3.36 4.02
C ASP A 153 7.61 2.68 3.23
N PRO A 154 7.56 2.66 1.87
CA PRO A 154 8.63 2.09 1.07
C PRO A 154 9.97 2.85 1.19
N SER A 155 9.99 4.09 1.70
CA SER A 155 11.23 4.84 1.96
C SER A 155 12.10 4.21 3.04
N ASP A 156 11.51 3.37 3.90
CA ASP A 156 12.21 2.69 5.00
C ASP A 156 12.93 1.40 4.53
N MET A 157 13.19 1.27 3.23
CA MET A 157 13.75 0.07 2.61
C MET A 157 15.07 -0.41 3.22
N ALA A 158 15.83 0.49 3.84
CA ALA A 158 17.09 0.15 4.51
C ALA A 158 16.91 -0.82 5.70
N ARG A 159 15.69 -0.99 6.22
CA ARG A 159 15.37 -1.94 7.28
C ARG A 159 15.12 -3.37 6.78
N LEU A 160 14.90 -3.56 5.48
CA LEU A 160 14.64 -4.87 4.90
C LEU A 160 15.96 -5.53 4.49
N GLU A 161 16.26 -6.70 5.04
CA GLU A 161 17.41 -7.49 4.62
C GLU A 161 17.02 -8.55 3.59
N PRO A 162 17.97 -9.02 2.75
CA PRO A 162 17.72 -10.09 1.81
C PRO A 162 17.19 -11.36 2.50
N GLY A 163 16.05 -11.87 2.03
CA GLY A 163 15.36 -13.03 2.60
C GLY A 163 14.31 -12.69 3.66
N ASP A 164 14.18 -11.45 4.09
CA ASP A 164 13.11 -11.09 5.03
C ASP A 164 11.71 -11.32 4.46
N VAL A 165 10.77 -11.60 5.36
CA VAL A 165 9.34 -11.58 5.09
C VAL A 165 8.86 -10.14 5.22
N LEU A 166 8.58 -9.52 4.08
CA LEU A 166 8.05 -8.17 4.00
C LEU A 166 6.59 -8.17 4.46
N VAL A 167 6.28 -7.43 5.53
CA VAL A 167 4.91 -7.22 6.02
C VAL A 167 4.53 -5.75 5.83
N ALA A 168 3.44 -5.46 5.11
CA ALA A 168 3.04 -4.09 4.81
C ALA A 168 1.51 -3.91 4.82
N PRO A 169 0.97 -2.69 5.07
CA PRO A 169 -0.47 -2.49 5.11
C PRO A 169 -1.10 -2.68 3.72
N PHE A 170 -0.42 -2.19 2.69
CA PHE A 170 -0.69 -2.40 1.28
C PHE A 170 0.60 -2.09 0.51
N THR A 171 0.64 -2.42 -0.78
CA THR A 171 1.79 -2.13 -1.64
C THR A 171 1.34 -1.55 -2.97
N ASP A 172 2.17 -0.71 -3.56
CA ASP A 172 2.03 -0.24 -4.94
C ASP A 172 3.38 -0.26 -5.66
N ALA A 173 3.44 0.31 -6.87
CA ALA A 173 4.64 0.30 -7.70
C ALA A 173 5.91 0.84 -7.01
N ALA A 174 5.80 1.71 -6.00
CA ALA A 174 6.96 2.19 -5.25
C ALA A 174 7.63 1.08 -4.41
N TRP A 175 6.89 0.00 -4.12
CA TRP A 175 7.37 -1.12 -3.32
C TRP A 175 8.09 -2.19 -4.14
N THR A 176 7.98 -2.18 -5.47
CA THR A 176 8.55 -3.23 -6.34
C THR A 176 10.03 -3.55 -6.05
N PRO A 177 10.93 -2.57 -5.78
CA PRO A 177 12.32 -2.88 -5.44
C PRO A 177 12.49 -3.75 -4.18
N LEU A 178 11.60 -3.62 -3.19
CA LEU A 178 11.64 -4.41 -1.95
C LEU A 178 11.31 -5.89 -2.22
N PHE A 179 10.46 -6.17 -3.20
CA PHE A 179 10.07 -7.53 -3.55
C PHE A 179 11.23 -8.33 -4.15
N LEU A 180 12.23 -7.66 -4.73
CA LEU A 180 13.40 -8.30 -5.32
C LEU A 180 14.32 -8.95 -4.29
N ILE A 181 14.28 -8.47 -3.05
CA ILE A 181 15.11 -8.99 -1.95
C ILE A 181 14.30 -9.73 -0.89
N ALA A 182 12.97 -9.57 -0.87
CA ALA A 182 12.10 -10.27 0.06
C ALA A 182 12.03 -11.78 -0.24
N GLY A 183 12.01 -12.60 0.81
CA GLY A 183 11.79 -14.04 0.69
C GLY A 183 10.30 -14.42 0.58
N ALA A 184 9.43 -13.61 1.17
CA ALA A 184 7.97 -13.69 1.04
C ALA A 184 7.31 -12.34 1.35
N VAL A 185 6.04 -12.21 0.98
CA VAL A 185 5.27 -10.97 1.18
C VAL A 185 3.95 -11.25 1.90
N VAL A 186 3.65 -10.44 2.91
CA VAL A 186 2.39 -10.45 3.65
C VAL A 186 1.78 -9.06 3.63
N VAL A 187 0.51 -8.94 3.22
CA VAL A 187 -0.18 -7.63 3.20
C VAL A 187 -1.55 -7.66 3.87
N ASP A 188 -1.86 -6.59 4.61
CA ASP A 188 -3.15 -6.45 5.29
C ASP A 188 -4.29 -6.25 4.30
N VAL A 189 -4.05 -5.43 3.28
CA VAL A 189 -5.01 -5.11 2.23
C VAL A 189 -4.45 -5.52 0.87
N GLY A 190 -5.18 -6.39 0.19
CA GLY A 190 -4.84 -6.87 -1.15
C GLY A 190 -5.97 -7.71 -1.73
N ALA A 191 -5.90 -7.98 -3.03
CA ALA A 191 -6.82 -8.86 -3.75
C ALA A 191 -6.03 -9.69 -4.76
N LEU A 192 -6.61 -10.76 -5.31
CA LEU A 192 -5.91 -11.70 -6.21
C LEU A 192 -5.36 -11.08 -7.51
N ASN A 193 -5.77 -9.86 -7.85
CA ASN A 193 -5.32 -9.08 -8.99
C ASN A 193 -4.56 -7.80 -8.60
N SER A 194 -4.27 -7.58 -7.30
CA SER A 194 -3.53 -6.42 -6.83
C SER A 194 -2.04 -6.50 -7.13
N HIS A 195 -1.36 -5.35 -7.06
CA HIS A 195 0.07 -5.22 -7.34
C HIS A 195 0.92 -6.26 -6.59
N ALA A 196 0.69 -6.41 -5.27
CA ALA A 196 1.40 -7.38 -4.43
C ALA A 196 1.41 -8.79 -5.04
N VAL A 197 0.26 -9.24 -5.55
CA VAL A 197 0.10 -10.61 -6.08
C VAL A 197 0.77 -10.77 -7.43
N VAL A 198 0.55 -9.80 -8.31
CA VAL A 198 1.11 -9.83 -9.67
C VAL A 198 2.62 -9.91 -9.58
N VAL A 199 3.25 -9.01 -8.82
CA VAL A 199 4.71 -8.99 -8.65
C VAL A 199 5.20 -10.24 -7.92
N SER A 200 4.51 -10.71 -6.86
CA SER A 200 4.93 -11.95 -6.17
C SER A 200 4.96 -13.15 -7.12
N ARG A 201 3.95 -13.30 -7.99
CA ARG A 201 3.86 -14.39 -8.96
C ARG A 201 4.92 -14.29 -10.05
N GLU A 202 5.23 -13.08 -10.50
CA GLU A 202 6.28 -12.83 -11.50
C GLU A 202 7.67 -13.15 -10.96
N LEU A 203 7.92 -12.84 -9.69
CA LEU A 203 9.19 -13.13 -9.02
C LEU A 203 9.26 -14.54 -8.41
N GLY A 204 8.15 -15.27 -8.38
CA GLY A 204 8.08 -16.61 -7.81
C GLY A 204 8.23 -16.67 -6.29
N ILE A 205 7.91 -15.57 -5.59
CA ILE A 205 7.97 -15.51 -4.13
C ILE A 205 6.59 -15.82 -3.51
N PRO A 206 6.54 -16.56 -2.39
CA PRO A 206 5.28 -16.82 -1.69
C PRO A 206 4.66 -15.53 -1.17
N SER A 207 3.34 -15.41 -1.27
CA SER A 207 2.65 -14.29 -0.64
C SER A 207 1.26 -14.60 -0.13
N VAL A 208 0.89 -13.92 0.96
CA VAL A 208 -0.44 -14.00 1.59
C VAL A 208 -0.97 -12.58 1.76
N LEU A 209 -2.21 -12.36 1.33
CA LEU A 209 -2.88 -11.06 1.31
C LEU A 209 -4.19 -11.08 2.09
N SER A 210 -4.77 -9.90 2.29
CA SER A 210 -5.97 -9.74 3.13
C SER A 210 -5.76 -10.29 4.55
N VAL A 211 -4.51 -10.24 5.03
CA VAL A 211 -4.14 -10.71 6.36
C VAL A 211 -4.61 -9.67 7.36
N THR A 212 -5.82 -9.85 7.86
CA THR A 212 -6.45 -8.84 8.72
C THR A 212 -5.57 -8.61 9.95
N ASN A 213 -5.13 -7.37 10.16
CA ASN A 213 -4.23 -6.95 11.22
C ASN A 213 -2.79 -7.50 11.13
N GLY A 214 -2.33 -8.00 9.98
CA GLY A 214 -0.98 -8.56 9.80
C GLY A 214 0.14 -7.63 10.26
N THR A 215 0.14 -6.36 9.82
CA THR A 215 1.12 -5.33 10.23
C THR A 215 1.15 -5.01 11.71
N THR A 216 0.10 -5.39 12.44
CA THR A 216 0.01 -5.15 13.87
C THR A 216 0.26 -6.42 14.68
N SER A 217 -0.19 -7.57 14.17
CA SER A 217 -0.13 -8.87 14.83
C SER A 217 1.24 -9.55 14.68
N LEU A 218 1.92 -9.29 13.57
CA LEU A 218 3.29 -9.71 13.31
C LEU A 218 4.23 -8.57 13.71
N VAL A 219 5.29 -8.89 14.45
CA VAL A 219 6.23 -7.91 14.98
C VAL A 219 7.59 -8.12 14.33
N ASP A 220 8.33 -7.03 14.12
CA ASP A 220 9.71 -7.07 13.64
C ASP A 220 10.55 -8.11 14.39
N GLY A 221 11.33 -8.90 13.64
CA GLY A 221 12.23 -9.90 14.19
C GLY A 221 11.60 -11.26 14.49
N MET A 222 10.26 -11.39 14.48
CA MET A 222 9.61 -12.69 14.55
C MET A 222 10.02 -13.57 13.37
N GLU A 223 10.15 -14.88 13.58
CA GLU A 223 10.28 -15.82 12.47
C GLU A 223 8.92 -16.39 12.12
N VAL A 224 8.56 -16.34 10.83
CA VAL A 224 7.26 -16.83 10.35
C VAL A 224 7.44 -17.72 9.13
N THR A 225 6.58 -18.72 9.02
CA THR A 225 6.38 -19.47 7.78
C THR A 225 5.18 -18.92 7.04
N VAL A 226 5.42 -18.40 5.84
CA VAL A 226 4.39 -17.97 4.89
C VAL A 226 4.11 -19.12 3.94
N ASP A 227 2.86 -19.59 3.89
CA ASP A 227 2.35 -20.53 2.90
C ASP A 227 1.39 -19.79 1.96
N GLY A 228 1.91 -19.38 0.82
CA GLY A 228 1.13 -18.65 -0.18
C GLY A 228 0.20 -19.54 -1.00
N THR A 229 0.31 -20.86 -0.89
CA THR A 229 -0.64 -21.81 -1.48
C THR A 229 -1.87 -21.97 -0.59
N ALA A 230 -1.64 -22.18 0.71
CA ALA A 230 -2.70 -22.32 1.71
C ALA A 230 -3.32 -20.98 2.13
N GLY A 231 -2.61 -19.88 1.89
CA GLY A 231 -3.03 -18.54 2.33
C GLY A 231 -2.86 -18.34 3.84
N THR A 232 -1.79 -18.87 4.43
CA THR A 232 -1.57 -18.81 5.88
C THR A 232 -0.17 -18.31 6.24
N VAL A 233 -0.07 -17.67 7.41
CA VAL A 233 1.19 -17.25 8.02
C VAL A 233 1.25 -17.87 9.42
N THR A 234 2.26 -18.70 9.68
CA THR A 234 2.46 -19.37 10.97
C THR A 234 3.64 -18.75 11.70
N VAL A 235 3.45 -18.35 12.96
CA VAL A 235 4.55 -17.84 13.80
C VAL A 235 5.39 -19.02 14.27
N VAL A 236 6.66 -19.05 13.86
CA VAL A 236 7.62 -20.11 14.20
C VAL A 236 8.34 -19.77 15.50
N SER A 237 8.77 -18.51 15.65
CA SER A 237 9.37 -18.03 16.89
C SER A 237 9.09 -16.55 17.10
N THR A 238 8.96 -16.16 18.36
CA THR A 238 8.76 -14.74 18.76
C THR A 238 10.05 -14.07 19.25
N SER A 239 11.13 -14.84 19.40
CA SER A 239 12.47 -14.34 19.70
C SER A 239 13.20 -14.07 18.39
N ALA A 240 13.72 -12.85 18.21
CA ALA A 240 14.70 -12.60 17.16
C ALA A 240 15.87 -13.56 17.37
N ALA A 241 16.10 -14.48 16.43
CA ALA A 241 17.27 -15.34 16.49
C ALA A 241 18.50 -14.44 16.46
N ALA A 242 19.24 -14.39 17.56
CA ALA A 242 20.55 -13.73 17.61
C ALA A 242 21.45 -14.44 16.60
N THR A 243 21.65 -13.81 15.44
CA THR A 243 22.58 -14.33 14.44
C THR A 243 24.00 -14.19 15.00
N VAL A 244 24.66 -15.32 15.21
CA VAL A 244 26.06 -15.47 15.63
C VAL A 244 26.99 -15.14 14.45
#